data_AF-A0A8T4Q0F7-F1
#
_entry.id   AF-A0A8T4Q0F7-F1
#
_cell.length_a   1.000
_cell.length_b   1.000
_cell.length_c   1.000
_cell.angle_alpha   90.00
_cell.angle_beta   90.00
_cell.angle_gamma   90.00
#
_symmetry.space_group_name_H-M   'P 1'
#
loop_
_entity.id
_entity.type
_entity.pdbx_description
1 polymer ?
#
loop_
_entity_poly.entity_id
_entity_poly.type
_entity_poly.pdbx_seq_one_letter_code
_entity_poly.pdbx_strand_id
1 'polypeptide(L)'
;MKKLIVLFLLVFLISCSVEKQSLTEQPNTEKVEQQLPLQKSELKTKSPSMPSENYYKFYLDNELDFNGNKIKLLDINNEGETTLDINSNKWIMYETDTEDIVYGMKVVVQELNYDYINKTKIYAVVTVERFELKPNEYLIKDKQTMTTINGAKTTLKRVNFDKSIILDYNKELSLRILEGSTLETQGVSITNVKAFPRPITSESYALIKVTP
;
A
#
# COMPACT_ATOMS: atom_id res chain seq x y z
N MET A 1 24.66 -6.44 62.40
CA MET A 1 24.49 -7.87 62.76
C MET A 1 23.45 -8.47 61.82
N LYS A 2 23.79 -9.62 61.23
CA LYS A 2 23.04 -10.35 60.18
C LYS A 2 21.86 -11.14 60.77
N LYS A 3 20.71 -11.17 60.09
CA LYS A 3 19.69 -12.27 60.04
C LYS A 3 18.90 -12.03 58.74
N LEU A 4 18.95 -12.77 57.63
CA LEU A 4 18.84 -14.20 57.29
C LEU A 4 17.56 -14.87 57.83
N ILE A 5 16.54 -14.91 56.97
CA ILE A 5 15.34 -15.78 57.03
C ILE A 5 15.09 -16.15 55.56
N VAL A 6 15.62 -17.27 55.07
CA VAL A 6 15.04 -18.62 55.01
C VAL A 6 13.71 -18.68 54.23
N LEU A 7 13.87 -19.27 53.04
CA LEU A 7 12.91 -19.70 52.04
C LEU A 7 11.84 -20.67 52.62
N PHE A 8 10.58 -20.50 52.24
CA PHE A 8 9.58 -21.58 52.29
C PHE A 8 8.84 -21.65 50.95
N LEU A 9 9.19 -22.68 50.18
CA LEU A 9 8.49 -23.17 49.00
C LEU A 9 7.28 -23.97 49.50
N LEU A 10 6.06 -23.63 49.09
CA LEU A 10 4.88 -24.47 49.34
C LEU A 10 4.28 -24.89 48.00
N VAL A 11 4.47 -26.16 47.67
CA VAL A 11 3.83 -26.89 46.57
C VAL A 11 2.56 -27.53 47.12
N PHE A 12 1.40 -27.23 46.54
CA PHE A 12 0.13 -27.95 46.73
C PHE A 12 -0.42 -28.29 45.33
N LEU A 13 -0.26 -29.51 44.83
CA LEU A 13 -1.08 -30.73 44.97
C LEU A 13 -2.27 -30.83 43.98
N ILE A 14 -2.13 -31.82 43.08
CA ILE A 14 -3.08 -32.91 42.77
C ILE A 14 -4.40 -32.61 42.00
N SER A 15 -4.43 -33.18 40.79
CA SER A 15 -5.49 -33.92 40.08
C SER A 15 -6.84 -33.26 39.74
N CYS A 16 -7.08 -33.15 38.44
CA CYS A 16 -8.38 -33.46 37.85
C CYS A 16 -8.23 -34.65 36.90
N SER A 17 -8.65 -35.82 37.37
CA SER A 17 -9.02 -36.96 36.53
C SER A 17 -10.41 -36.68 35.99
N VAL A 18 -10.59 -36.67 34.68
CA VAL A 18 -11.93 -36.80 34.07
C VAL A 18 -11.89 -37.94 33.06
N GLU A 19 -12.55 -38.98 33.51
CA GLU A 19 -13.03 -40.19 32.87
C GLU A 19 -13.77 -39.90 31.56
N LYS A 20 -13.46 -40.63 30.49
CA LYS A 20 -14.35 -40.75 29.32
C LYS A 20 -14.67 -42.22 29.10
N GLN A 21 -15.94 -42.52 29.32
CA GLN A 21 -16.60 -43.80 29.14
C GLN A 21 -16.37 -44.37 27.74
N SER A 22 -16.07 -45.67 27.68
CA SER A 22 -16.24 -46.49 26.50
C SER A 22 -17.70 -46.94 26.41
N LEU A 23 -18.34 -46.71 25.26
CA LEU A 23 -19.45 -47.52 24.80
C LEU A 23 -19.12 -48.02 23.39
N THR A 24 -19.25 -49.33 23.22
CA THR A 24 -19.17 -50.03 21.94
C THR A 24 -20.56 -50.61 21.69
N GLU A 25 -21.14 -50.37 20.50
CA GLU A 25 -21.68 -51.40 19.60
C GLU A 25 -22.34 -50.78 18.34
N GLN A 26 -22.19 -51.53 17.24
CA GLN A 26 -22.42 -51.29 15.80
C GLN A 26 -23.92 -51.22 15.38
N PRO A 27 -24.37 -51.19 14.10
CA PRO A 27 -23.67 -51.31 12.79
C PRO A 27 -24.12 -50.38 11.62
N ASN A 28 -23.27 -50.36 10.58
CA ASN A 28 -23.50 -50.12 9.16
C ASN A 28 -24.57 -49.12 8.68
N THR A 29 -24.10 -48.06 8.01
CA THR A 29 -24.62 -47.76 6.67
C THR A 29 -23.50 -47.15 5.83
N GLU A 30 -23.35 -47.68 4.62
CA GLU A 30 -22.41 -47.24 3.59
C GLU A 30 -22.41 -45.71 3.44
N LYS A 31 -21.22 -45.11 3.51
CA LYS A 31 -20.97 -43.83 2.85
C LYS A 31 -19.90 -44.05 1.81
N VAL A 32 -20.39 -44.14 0.58
CA VAL A 32 -19.65 -44.01 -0.67
C VAL A 32 -18.54 -42.98 -0.51
N GLU A 33 -17.31 -43.47 -0.63
CA GLU A 33 -16.12 -42.66 -0.79
C GLU A 33 -16.22 -41.98 -2.16
N GLN A 34 -16.90 -40.82 -2.21
CA GLN A 34 -16.76 -39.91 -3.34
C GLN A 34 -15.35 -39.32 -3.26
N GLN A 35 -14.42 -39.99 -3.94
CA GLN A 35 -13.23 -39.33 -4.46
C GLN A 35 -13.70 -38.16 -5.33
N LEU A 36 -13.70 -36.95 -4.77
CA LEU A 36 -13.75 -35.76 -5.60
C LEU A 36 -12.49 -35.80 -6.47
N PRO A 37 -12.61 -35.75 -7.81
CA PRO A 37 -11.44 -35.62 -8.64
C PRO A 37 -10.71 -34.35 -8.22
N LEU A 38 -9.42 -34.48 -7.89
CA LEU A 38 -8.47 -33.37 -7.85
C LEU A 38 -8.50 -32.71 -9.24
N GLN A 39 -9.44 -31.79 -9.44
CA GLN A 39 -9.30 -30.77 -10.46
C GLN A 39 -8.07 -29.99 -10.06
N LYS A 40 -6.96 -30.27 -10.74
CA LYS A 40 -5.92 -29.28 -10.97
C LYS A 40 -6.65 -28.06 -11.53
N SER A 41 -7.01 -27.14 -10.64
CA SER A 41 -7.19 -25.75 -11.00
C SER A 41 -5.80 -25.32 -11.46
N GLU A 42 -5.52 -25.52 -12.74
CA GLU A 42 -4.57 -24.68 -13.42
C GLU A 42 -5.09 -23.27 -13.16
N LEU A 43 -4.47 -22.61 -12.18
CA LEU A 43 -4.54 -21.17 -12.05
C LEU A 43 -4.02 -20.70 -13.40
N LYS A 44 -4.94 -20.43 -14.34
CA LYS A 44 -4.67 -19.60 -15.49
C LYS A 44 -4.38 -18.24 -14.90
N THR A 45 -3.15 -18.05 -14.42
CA THR A 45 -2.51 -16.76 -14.39
C THR A 45 -2.58 -16.30 -15.83
N LYS A 46 -3.62 -15.52 -16.11
CA LYS A 46 -3.69 -14.71 -17.31
C LYS A 46 -2.52 -13.75 -17.14
N SER A 47 -1.35 -14.17 -17.59
CA SER A 47 -0.17 -13.31 -17.64
C SER A 47 -0.65 -12.09 -18.41
N PRO A 48 -0.70 -10.89 -17.80
CA PRO A 48 -1.06 -9.72 -18.57
C PRO A 48 -0.03 -9.66 -19.69
N SER A 49 -0.51 -9.70 -20.93
CA SER A 49 0.31 -9.51 -22.12
C SER A 49 0.96 -8.14 -21.97
N MET A 50 2.23 -8.09 -21.58
CA MET A 50 2.92 -6.84 -21.24
C MET A 50 2.85 -5.85 -22.40
N PRO A 51 2.36 -4.62 -22.18
CA PRO A 51 2.55 -3.56 -23.15
C PRO A 51 2.95 -2.24 -22.46
N SER A 52 4.24 -1.91 -22.46
CA SER A 52 4.82 -0.57 -22.73
C SER A 52 6.34 -0.60 -22.45
N GLU A 53 7.11 0.32 -23.01
CA GLU A 53 8.59 0.29 -23.01
C GLU A 53 9.25 0.69 -21.67
N ASN A 54 8.49 0.83 -20.59
CA ASN A 54 8.90 1.54 -19.37
C ASN A 54 8.92 0.69 -18.08
N TYR A 55 9.20 -0.61 -18.20
CA TYR A 55 9.29 -1.52 -17.05
C TYR A 55 10.76 -1.86 -16.78
N TYR A 56 11.19 -1.67 -15.53
CA TYR A 56 12.57 -1.88 -15.13
C TYR A 56 12.62 -2.89 -13.99
N LYS A 57 13.50 -3.88 -14.15
CA LYS A 57 13.79 -4.85 -13.10
C LYS A 57 14.94 -4.31 -12.24
N PHE A 58 14.61 -3.79 -11.07
CA PHE A 58 15.56 -3.27 -10.10
C PHE A 58 16.01 -4.38 -9.16
N TYR A 59 17.29 -4.74 -9.24
CA TYR A 59 17.95 -5.52 -8.20
C TYR A 59 18.52 -4.57 -7.14
N LEU A 60 18.81 -5.10 -5.95
CA LEU A 60 19.56 -4.36 -4.93
C LEU A 60 20.87 -3.82 -5.55
N ASP A 61 21.22 -2.58 -5.18
CA ASP A 61 22.41 -1.83 -5.62
C ASP A 61 22.44 -1.39 -7.10
N ASN A 62 21.44 -1.74 -7.91
CA ASN A 62 21.31 -1.20 -9.26
C ASN A 62 20.76 0.23 -9.25
N GLU A 63 21.33 1.10 -10.10
CA GLU A 63 20.86 2.47 -10.35
C GLU A 63 20.26 2.56 -11.75
N LEU A 64 19.07 3.15 -11.85
CA LEU A 64 18.47 3.63 -13.10
C LEU A 64 18.57 5.15 -13.13
N ASP A 65 18.98 5.70 -14.27
CA ASP A 65 18.76 7.12 -14.58
C ASP A 65 17.50 7.25 -15.45
N PHE A 66 16.51 7.97 -14.95
CA PHE A 66 15.30 8.31 -15.69
C PHE A 66 15.14 9.84 -15.74
N ASN A 67 15.37 10.41 -16.92
CA ASN A 67 15.31 11.86 -17.16
C ASN A 67 16.15 12.68 -16.16
N GLY A 68 17.35 12.19 -15.81
CA GLY A 68 18.26 12.83 -14.86
C GLY A 68 17.95 12.55 -13.39
N ASN A 69 16.93 11.73 -13.09
CA ASN A 69 16.65 11.26 -11.74
C ASN A 69 17.27 9.88 -11.52
N LYS A 70 18.07 9.74 -10.47
CA LYS A 70 18.69 8.48 -10.08
C LYS A 70 17.74 7.72 -9.18
N ILE A 71 17.38 6.49 -9.58
CA ILE A 71 16.47 5.60 -8.86
C ILE A 71 17.24 4.33 -8.48
N LYS A 72 17.17 3.92 -7.21
CA LYS A 72 17.73 2.64 -6.73
C LYS A 72 16.74 1.90 -5.86
N LEU A 73 16.81 0.57 -5.89
CA LEU A 73 16.19 -0.25 -4.86
C LEU A 73 17.13 -0.37 -3.66
N LEU A 74 16.68 0.09 -2.50
CA LEU A 74 17.44 0.00 -1.24
C LEU A 74 17.10 -1.26 -0.45
N ASP A 75 15.81 -1.57 -0.33
CA ASP A 75 15.33 -2.67 0.50
C ASP A 75 13.94 -3.12 0.07
N ILE A 76 13.62 -4.37 0.37
CA ILE A 76 12.27 -4.91 0.35
C ILE A 76 12.10 -5.63 1.69
N ASN A 77 11.19 -5.14 2.53
CA ASN A 77 10.98 -5.73 3.85
C ASN A 77 10.03 -6.95 3.81
N ASN A 78 9.86 -7.59 4.96
CA ASN A 78 9.06 -8.82 5.11
C ASN A 78 7.55 -8.59 4.99
N GLU A 79 7.12 -7.34 5.01
CA GLU A 79 5.75 -6.91 4.79
C GLU A 79 5.50 -6.52 3.32
N GLY A 80 6.52 -6.63 2.46
CA GLY A 80 6.44 -6.26 1.04
C GLY A 80 6.66 -4.77 0.78
N GLU A 81 7.04 -4.00 1.79
CA GLU A 81 7.38 -2.59 1.59
C GLU A 81 8.66 -2.47 0.78
N THR A 82 8.57 -1.72 -0.32
CA THR A 82 9.70 -1.47 -1.22
C THR A 82 10.25 -0.08 -0.94
N THR A 83 11.51 -0.01 -0.53
CA THR A 83 12.21 1.25 -0.34
C THR A 83 13.03 1.58 -1.56
N LEU A 84 12.67 2.68 -2.21
CA LEU A 84 13.41 3.26 -3.32
C LEU A 84 14.23 4.47 -2.82
N ASP A 85 15.45 4.62 -3.30
CA ASP A 85 16.18 5.88 -3.27
C ASP A 85 15.93 6.62 -4.58
N ILE A 86 15.37 7.82 -4.50
CA ILE A 86 15.23 8.70 -5.65
C ILE A 86 15.94 10.02 -5.34
N ASN A 87 17.05 10.28 -6.03
CA ASN A 87 17.91 11.45 -5.81
C ASN A 87 18.32 11.65 -4.33
N SER A 88 18.77 10.59 -3.67
CA SER A 88 19.18 10.56 -2.25
C SER A 88 18.02 10.75 -1.25
N ASN A 89 16.77 10.57 -1.69
CA ASN A 89 15.58 10.63 -0.84
C ASN A 89 14.91 9.26 -0.79
N LYS A 90 14.55 8.81 0.40
CA LYS A 90 13.88 7.52 0.60
C LYS A 90 12.38 7.65 0.31
N TRP A 91 11.89 6.78 -0.56
CA TRP A 91 10.50 6.63 -0.92
C TRP A 91 10.05 5.22 -0.62
N ILE A 92 9.01 5.08 0.20
CA ILE A 92 8.49 3.78 0.63
C ILE A 92 7.18 3.54 -0.11
N MET A 93 7.13 2.42 -0.83
CA MET A 93 5.96 1.91 -1.54
C MET A 93 5.44 0.71 -0.77
N TYR A 94 4.27 0.85 -0.16
CA TYR A 94 3.71 -0.14 0.79
C TYR A 94 3.04 -1.33 0.10
N GLU A 95 2.61 -1.17 -1.16
CA GLU A 95 1.84 -2.19 -1.88
C GLU A 95 2.26 -2.22 -3.35
N THR A 96 2.20 -3.40 -3.98
CA THR A 96 2.30 -3.52 -5.43
C THR A 96 1.12 -2.85 -6.12
N ASP A 97 1.30 -2.45 -7.37
CA ASP A 97 0.35 -1.71 -8.21
C ASP A 97 -0.06 -0.34 -7.67
N THR A 98 0.50 0.10 -6.55
CA THR A 98 0.33 1.46 -6.04
C THR A 98 1.17 2.42 -6.88
N GLU A 99 0.55 3.54 -7.23
CA GLU A 99 1.19 4.61 -8.00
C GLU A 99 1.69 5.72 -7.07
N ASP A 100 2.88 6.23 -7.36
CA ASP A 100 3.47 7.39 -6.72
C ASP A 100 3.91 8.42 -7.77
N ILE A 101 3.83 9.71 -7.45
CA ILE A 101 4.34 10.83 -8.22
C ILE A 101 5.53 11.44 -7.48
N VAL A 102 6.72 11.23 -8.03
CA VAL A 102 7.99 11.63 -7.41
C VAL A 102 8.84 12.39 -8.44
N TYR A 103 9.23 13.63 -8.14
CA TYR A 103 10.06 14.49 -9.02
C TYR A 103 9.59 14.55 -10.48
N GLY A 104 8.27 14.60 -10.71
CA GLY A 104 7.71 14.63 -12.08
C GLY A 104 7.75 13.28 -12.80
N MET A 105 7.93 12.19 -12.06
CA MET A 105 7.81 10.82 -12.55
C MET A 105 6.63 10.14 -11.87
N LYS A 106 5.96 9.27 -12.62
CA LYS A 106 5.05 8.29 -12.09
C LYS A 106 5.83 7.00 -11.84
N VAL A 107 5.78 6.49 -10.63
CA VAL A 107 6.48 5.27 -10.20
C VAL A 107 5.45 4.26 -9.72
N VAL A 108 5.50 3.04 -10.23
CA VAL A 108 4.62 1.93 -9.82
C VAL A 108 5.48 0.71 -9.57
N VAL A 109 5.41 0.14 -8.37
CA VAL A 109 6.02 -1.16 -8.07
C VAL A 109 5.01 -2.24 -8.45
N GLN A 110 5.28 -3.07 -9.43
CA GLN A 110 4.29 -4.03 -9.96
C GLN A 110 4.49 -5.45 -9.43
N GLU A 111 5.75 -5.87 -9.35
CA GLU A 111 6.07 -7.21 -8.89
C GLU A 111 7.24 -7.15 -7.92
N LEU A 112 7.17 -8.01 -6.91
CA LEU A 112 8.24 -8.20 -5.94
C LEU A 112 8.72 -9.64 -6.03
N ASN A 113 10.03 -9.82 -6.06
CA ASN A 113 10.64 -11.11 -5.81
C ASN A 113 11.56 -10.97 -4.63
N TYR A 114 11.25 -11.71 -3.59
CA TYR A 114 12.05 -11.74 -2.39
C TYR A 114 12.20 -13.18 -1.92
N ASP A 115 13.44 -13.68 -1.95
CA ASP A 115 13.81 -14.97 -1.38
C ASP A 115 14.57 -14.75 -0.07
N TYR A 116 13.86 -14.80 1.06
CA TYR A 116 14.45 -14.63 2.41
C TYR A 116 15.48 -15.71 2.75
N ILE A 117 15.31 -16.91 2.19
CA ILE A 117 16.10 -18.07 2.58
C ILE A 117 17.44 -18.03 1.85
N ASN A 118 17.41 -17.79 0.53
CA ASN A 118 18.61 -17.85 -0.29
C ASN A 118 19.20 -16.47 -0.58
N LYS A 119 18.45 -15.36 -0.38
CA LYS A 119 18.84 -13.98 -0.71
C LYS A 119 19.33 -13.75 -2.15
N THR A 120 19.20 -14.74 -3.02
CA THR A 120 19.89 -14.77 -4.31
C THR A 120 19.16 -14.02 -5.43
N LYS A 121 17.92 -13.55 -5.19
CA LYS A 121 17.08 -12.93 -6.24
C LYS A 121 16.14 -11.84 -5.71
N ILE A 122 16.62 -10.97 -4.82
CA ILE A 122 15.82 -9.83 -4.36
C ILE A 122 15.74 -8.78 -5.48
N TYR A 123 14.54 -8.57 -6.02
CA TYR A 123 14.27 -7.52 -7.01
C TYR A 123 12.83 -7.00 -6.95
N ALA A 124 12.64 -5.78 -7.44
CA ALA A 124 11.33 -5.21 -7.73
C ALA A 124 11.21 -4.94 -9.24
N VAL A 125 10.06 -5.23 -9.82
CA VAL A 125 9.69 -4.73 -11.15
C VAL A 125 8.98 -3.40 -10.93
N VAL A 126 9.57 -2.33 -11.45
CA VAL A 126 9.09 -0.98 -11.27
C VAL A 126 8.84 -0.36 -12.64
N THR A 127 7.65 0.18 -12.85
CA THR A 127 7.33 1.03 -13.99
C THR A 127 7.61 2.47 -13.62
N VAL A 128 8.38 3.16 -14.47
CA VAL A 128 8.69 4.58 -14.32
C VAL A 128 8.28 5.30 -15.58
N GLU A 129 7.37 6.26 -15.46
CA GLU A 129 6.85 7.04 -16.57
C GLU A 129 7.04 8.54 -16.28
N ARG A 130 7.11 9.35 -17.34
CA ARG A 130 7.05 10.80 -17.16
C ARG A 130 5.66 11.18 -16.69
N PHE A 131 5.58 11.97 -15.62
CA PHE A 131 4.33 12.54 -15.15
C PHE A 131 4.17 13.96 -15.68
N GLU A 132 3.08 14.20 -16.41
CA GLU A 132 2.71 15.52 -16.91
C GLU A 132 1.28 15.83 -16.47
N LEU A 133 1.08 17.03 -15.92
CA LEU A 133 -0.26 17.53 -15.60
C LEU A 133 -1.00 17.87 -16.89
N LYS A 134 -2.24 17.41 -17.02
CA LYS A 134 -3.10 17.87 -18.12
C LYS A 134 -3.58 19.29 -17.86
N PRO A 135 -4.14 19.98 -18.87
CA PRO A 135 -4.74 21.29 -18.68
C PRO A 135 -5.76 21.27 -17.54
N ASN A 136 -5.65 22.25 -16.65
CA ASN A 136 -6.48 22.43 -15.47
C ASN A 136 -6.36 21.31 -14.41
N GLU A 137 -5.36 20.44 -14.51
CA GLU A 137 -5.00 19.52 -13.44
C GLU A 137 -3.94 20.13 -12.52
N TYR A 138 -4.06 19.84 -11.23
CA TYR A 138 -3.19 20.35 -10.18
C TYR A 138 -2.83 19.20 -9.23
N LEU A 139 -1.54 19.04 -8.97
CA LEU A 139 -1.06 18.17 -7.90
C LEU A 139 -0.99 18.99 -6.62
N ILE A 140 -1.85 18.66 -5.65
CA ILE A 140 -1.92 19.35 -4.36
C ILE A 140 -1.47 18.40 -3.25
N LYS A 141 -0.58 18.87 -2.38
CA LYS A 141 0.00 18.09 -1.28
C LYS A 141 -0.70 18.42 0.02
N ASP A 142 -0.90 17.40 0.86
CA ASP A 142 -1.37 17.58 2.22
C ASP A 142 -0.32 18.35 3.02
N LYS A 143 -0.74 19.06 4.07
CA LYS A 143 0.16 19.84 4.95
C LYS A 143 0.88 21.01 4.28
N GLN A 144 0.68 21.27 2.98
CA GLN A 144 1.11 22.51 2.34
C GLN A 144 0.14 23.66 2.67
N THR A 145 0.71 24.85 2.87
CA THR A 145 0.04 25.95 3.54
C THR A 145 -1.11 26.56 2.75
N MET A 146 -1.03 26.58 1.41
CA MET A 146 -2.07 27.07 0.48
C MET A 146 -1.53 27.15 -0.96
N THR A 147 -2.28 26.69 -1.95
CA THR A 147 -1.99 26.83 -3.39
C THR A 147 -3.07 27.69 -4.05
N THR A 148 -2.69 28.58 -4.98
CA THR A 148 -3.67 29.34 -5.77
C THR A 148 -4.05 28.55 -7.02
N ILE A 149 -5.33 28.22 -7.17
CA ILE A 149 -5.88 27.44 -8.29
C ILE A 149 -7.05 28.22 -8.88
N ASN A 150 -7.00 28.56 -10.17
CA ASN A 150 -8.02 29.37 -10.84
C ASN A 150 -8.39 30.67 -10.07
N GLY A 151 -7.38 31.35 -9.51
CA GLY A 151 -7.57 32.56 -8.69
C GLY A 151 -8.07 32.30 -7.26
N ALA A 152 -8.38 31.05 -6.91
CA ALA A 152 -8.88 30.65 -5.61
C ALA A 152 -7.82 30.08 -4.68
N LYS A 153 -7.91 30.41 -3.39
CA LYS A 153 -7.04 29.84 -2.35
C LYS A 153 -7.49 28.43 -2.01
N THR A 154 -6.64 27.44 -2.29
CA THR A 154 -6.95 26.02 -2.11
C THR A 154 -5.99 25.39 -1.11
N THR A 155 -6.50 24.53 -0.23
CA THR A 155 -5.66 23.78 0.72
C THR A 155 -6.16 22.34 0.84
N LEU A 156 -5.28 21.37 0.61
CA LEU A 156 -5.58 19.96 0.86
C LEU A 156 -5.42 19.68 2.36
N LYS A 157 -6.54 19.47 3.05
CA LYS A 157 -6.55 19.23 4.49
C LYS A 157 -6.22 17.78 4.82
N ARG A 158 -6.74 16.87 3.99
CA ARG A 158 -6.58 15.43 4.21
C ARG A 158 -6.82 14.65 2.94
N VAL A 159 -6.09 13.56 2.79
CA VAL A 159 -6.43 12.44 1.90
C VAL A 159 -6.75 11.25 2.79
N ASN A 160 -7.92 10.65 2.61
CA ASN A 160 -8.39 9.52 3.39
C ASN A 160 -8.09 8.21 2.64
N PHE A 161 -7.94 7.09 3.37
CA PHE A 161 -7.73 5.77 2.78
C PHE A 161 -8.92 5.27 1.95
N ASP A 162 -10.12 5.84 2.13
CA ASP A 162 -11.27 5.63 1.23
C ASP A 162 -11.15 6.42 -0.09
N LYS A 163 -9.97 7.00 -0.37
CA LYS A 163 -9.62 7.83 -1.51
C LYS A 163 -10.45 9.12 -1.63
N SER A 164 -11.14 9.54 -0.58
CA SER A 164 -11.71 10.88 -0.51
C SER A 164 -10.67 11.92 -0.11
N ILE A 165 -10.83 13.14 -0.64
CA ILE A 165 -10.06 14.31 -0.22
C ILE A 165 -10.94 15.25 0.59
N ILE A 166 -10.33 15.94 1.55
CA ILE A 166 -10.92 17.08 2.25
C ILE A 166 -10.15 18.33 1.83
N LEU A 167 -10.86 19.28 1.25
CA LEU A 167 -10.26 20.45 0.60
C LEU A 167 -10.94 21.72 1.08
N ASP A 168 -10.15 22.74 1.43
CA ASP A 168 -10.64 24.10 1.63
C ASP A 168 -10.47 24.86 0.30
N TYR A 169 -11.52 25.53 -0.16
CA TYR A 169 -11.52 26.31 -1.41
C TYR A 169 -12.10 27.71 -1.15
N ASN A 170 -11.32 28.77 -1.38
CA ASN A 170 -11.77 30.16 -1.21
C ASN A 170 -12.40 30.48 0.15
N LYS A 171 -11.85 29.93 1.23
CA LYS A 171 -12.37 30.06 2.60
C LYS A 171 -13.70 29.33 2.86
N GLU A 172 -14.27 28.62 1.87
CA GLU A 172 -15.21 27.55 2.18
C GLU A 172 -14.46 26.40 2.83
N LEU A 173 -14.99 25.97 3.98
CA LEU A 173 -14.37 24.96 4.80
C LEU A 173 -14.82 23.57 4.34
N SER A 174 -13.84 22.71 4.09
CA SER A 174 -13.97 21.24 4.16
C SER A 174 -14.95 20.60 3.16
N LEU A 175 -14.67 20.80 1.88
CA LEU A 175 -15.28 20.06 0.78
C LEU A 175 -14.76 18.61 0.77
N ARG A 176 -15.65 17.62 0.88
CA ARG A 176 -15.29 16.21 0.71
C ARG A 176 -15.60 15.74 -0.71
N ILE A 177 -14.59 15.23 -1.41
CA ILE A 177 -14.71 14.77 -2.79
C ILE A 177 -14.11 13.36 -2.91
N LEU A 178 -14.92 12.37 -3.29
CA LEU A 178 -14.45 11.00 -3.55
C LEU A 178 -13.63 10.95 -4.85
N GLU A 179 -12.67 10.02 -4.95
CA GLU A 179 -11.93 9.79 -6.19
C GLU A 179 -12.89 9.51 -7.36
N GLY A 180 -12.62 10.14 -8.50
CA GLY A 180 -13.45 10.12 -9.70
C GLY A 180 -14.71 11.01 -9.61
N SER A 181 -15.02 11.60 -8.46
CA SER A 181 -16.19 12.45 -8.29
C SER A 181 -15.89 13.93 -8.49
N THR A 182 -16.92 14.66 -8.88
CA THR A 182 -16.90 16.11 -9.08
C THR A 182 -17.84 16.79 -8.09
N LEU A 183 -17.40 17.92 -7.55
CA LEU A 183 -18.20 18.80 -6.71
C LEU A 183 -18.26 20.18 -7.34
N GLU A 184 -19.47 20.72 -7.48
CA GLU A 184 -19.69 22.09 -7.92
C GLU A 184 -19.68 23.04 -6.72
N THR A 185 -18.86 24.09 -6.78
CA THR A 185 -18.88 25.18 -5.79
C THR A 185 -18.45 26.49 -6.43
N GLN A 186 -19.03 27.63 -6.01
CA GLN A 186 -18.64 28.97 -6.48
C GLN A 186 -18.54 29.13 -8.02
N GLY A 187 -19.37 28.40 -8.77
CA GLY A 187 -19.34 28.42 -10.24
C GLY A 187 -18.10 27.76 -10.83
N VAL A 188 -17.50 26.80 -10.13
CA VAL A 188 -16.45 25.92 -10.65
C VAL A 188 -16.76 24.46 -10.31
N SER A 189 -16.29 23.56 -11.17
CA SER A 189 -16.32 22.11 -10.94
C SER A 189 -14.95 21.65 -10.45
N ILE A 190 -14.90 21.07 -9.24
CA ILE A 190 -13.69 20.50 -8.66
C ILE A 190 -13.81 18.98 -8.70
N THR A 191 -12.94 18.32 -9.46
CA THR A 191 -12.89 16.85 -9.56
C THR A 191 -11.69 16.31 -8.81
N ASN A 192 -11.89 15.34 -7.92
CA ASN A 192 -10.79 14.54 -7.37
C ASN A 192 -10.43 13.47 -8.40
N VAL A 193 -9.44 13.75 -9.25
CA VAL A 193 -9.03 12.83 -10.34
C VAL A 193 -8.40 11.58 -9.75
N LYS A 194 -7.53 11.74 -8.77
CA LYS A 194 -6.85 10.64 -8.09
C LYS A 194 -6.37 11.06 -6.71
N ALA A 195 -6.54 10.19 -5.73
CA ALA A 195 -6.09 10.38 -4.36
C ALA A 195 -4.96 9.42 -4.03
N PHE A 196 -3.93 9.92 -3.36
CA PHE A 196 -2.75 9.16 -2.94
C PHE A 196 -2.66 9.19 -1.40
N PRO A 197 -3.53 8.43 -0.70
CA PRO A 197 -3.49 8.38 0.75
C PRO A 197 -2.20 7.72 1.23
N ARG A 198 -1.63 8.25 2.31
CA ARG A 198 -0.45 7.67 2.94
C ARG A 198 -0.58 7.59 4.46
N PRO A 199 0.25 6.75 5.11
CA PRO A 199 0.45 6.84 6.55
C PRO A 199 0.83 8.25 6.99
N ILE A 200 0.51 8.59 8.24
CA ILE A 200 0.69 9.95 8.82
C ILE A 200 2.13 10.47 8.69
N THR A 201 3.09 9.57 8.67
CA THR A 201 4.54 9.82 8.54
C THR A 201 4.97 10.28 7.15
N SER A 202 4.10 10.17 6.15
CA SER A 202 4.38 10.55 4.78
C SER A 202 3.45 11.69 4.33
N GLU A 203 3.85 12.41 3.29
CA GLU A 203 3.05 13.47 2.67
C GLU A 203 2.05 12.82 1.71
N SER A 204 0.76 12.91 2.02
CA SER A 204 -0.28 12.50 1.06
C SER A 204 -0.50 13.60 0.03
N TYR A 205 -1.04 13.25 -1.12
CA TYR A 205 -1.39 14.26 -2.12
C TYR A 205 -2.56 13.80 -2.96
N ALA A 206 -3.09 14.71 -3.77
CA ALA A 206 -4.18 14.46 -4.68
C ALA A 206 -3.94 15.17 -6.01
N LEU A 207 -4.36 14.52 -7.08
CA LEU A 207 -4.53 15.13 -8.38
C LEU A 207 -5.96 15.64 -8.47
N ILE A 208 -6.14 16.94 -8.61
CA ILE A 208 -7.46 17.55 -8.82
C ILE A 208 -7.55 18.21 -10.18
N LYS A 209 -8.77 18.28 -10.72
CA LYS A 209 -9.07 19.08 -11.91
C LYS A 209 -10.07 20.16 -11.54
N VAL A 210 -9.81 21.41 -11.94
CA VAL A 210 -10.70 22.54 -11.67
C VAL A 210 -11.12 23.20 -12.98
N THR A 211 -12.41 23.21 -13.28
CA THR A 211 -12.96 23.84 -14.48
C THR A 211 -13.95 24.95 -14.13
N PRO A 212 -14.01 26.05 -14.91
CA PRO A 212 -15.09 27.04 -14.81
C PRO A 212 -16.44 26.46 -15.22
#